data_AF-A0A366MPD4-F1
#
_entry.id   AF-A0A366MPD4-F1
#
_cell.length_a   1.000
_cell.length_b   1.000
_cell.length_c   1.000
_cell.angle_alpha   90.00
_cell.angle_beta   90.00
_cell.angle_gamma   90.00
#
_symmetry.space_group_name_H-M   'P 1'
#
loop_
_entity.id
_entity.type
_entity.pdbx_description
1 polymer ?
#
loop_
_entity_poly.entity_id
_entity_poly.type
_entity_poly.pdbx_seq_one_letter_code
_entity_poly.pdbx_strand_id
1 'polypeptide(L)'
;MREKRFRSLWETTKKKCCIKKFLELENVAKYGSISVLVIAIFSQVYNLIISKDFILSLISLLINIFFLIIVLIKLNIIKLFIKKYFINYSLIFLIFILLLNFFMYLFVYSWLYQYVYAPINLIGAYFIFLLLKKDSII
;
A
#
# COMPACT_ATOMS: atom_id res chain seq x y z
N MET A 1 43.09 21.55 10.15
CA MET A 1 41.96 21.96 9.27
C MET A 1 41.33 20.84 8.42
N ARG A 2 41.81 19.58 8.43
CA ARG A 2 41.25 18.48 7.60
C ARG A 2 39.99 17.80 8.15
N GLU A 3 39.82 17.70 9.47
CA GLU A 3 38.69 16.97 10.08
C GLU A 3 37.31 17.63 9.87
N LYS A 4 37.25 18.97 9.84
CA LYS A 4 35.98 19.69 9.65
C LYS A 4 35.37 19.46 8.25
N ARG A 5 36.20 19.17 7.23
CA ARG A 5 35.76 18.96 5.84
C ARG A 5 35.18 17.55 5.61
N PHE A 6 35.64 16.55 6.35
CA PHE A 6 35.09 15.18 6.29
C PHE A 6 33.72 15.07 6.97
N ARG A 7 33.49 15.81 8.07
CA ARG A 7 32.20 15.84 8.76
C ARG A 7 31.09 16.44 7.88
N SER A 8 31.40 17.51 7.14
CA SER A 8 30.44 18.13 6.23
C SER A 8 30.17 17.30 4.96
N LEU A 9 31.18 16.57 4.46
CA LEU A 9 31.00 15.59 3.39
C LEU A 9 30.16 14.39 3.86
N TRP A 10 30.33 13.91 5.08
CA TRP A 10 29.52 12.82 5.62
C TRP A 10 28.05 13.24 5.81
N GLU A 11 27.80 14.44 6.33
CA GLU A 11 26.44 14.97 6.51
C GLU A 11 25.74 15.23 5.17
N THR A 12 26.44 15.76 4.18
CA THR A 12 25.88 16.00 2.84
C THR A 12 25.66 14.70 2.06
N THR A 13 26.55 13.72 2.19
CA THR A 13 26.37 12.39 1.57
C THR A 13 25.28 11.58 2.26
N LYS A 14 25.16 11.66 3.59
CA LYS A 14 24.06 11.04 4.36
C LYS A 14 22.72 11.69 4.01
N LYS A 15 22.65 13.01 3.86
CA LYS A 15 21.46 13.71 3.34
C LYS A 15 21.10 13.27 1.92
N LYS A 16 22.06 13.20 0.98
CA LYS A 16 21.81 12.71 -0.38
C LYS A 16 21.39 11.23 -0.43
N CYS A 17 21.98 10.38 0.42
CA CYS A 17 21.64 8.95 0.51
C CYS A 17 20.24 8.75 1.12
N CYS A 18 19.89 9.51 2.16
CA CYS A 18 18.55 9.50 2.74
C CYS A 18 17.50 10.02 1.75
N ILE A 19 17.80 11.08 1.00
CA ILE A 19 16.88 11.64 -0.01
C ILE A 19 16.70 10.65 -1.17
N LYS A 20 17.78 10.05 -1.69
CA LYS A 20 17.70 9.05 -2.76
C LYS A 20 16.92 7.81 -2.29
N LYS A 21 17.22 7.32 -1.08
CA LYS A 21 16.49 6.20 -0.46
C LYS A 21 15.02 6.55 -0.19
N PHE A 22 14.69 7.79 0.11
CA PHE A 22 13.31 8.25 0.30
C PHE A 22 12.55 8.34 -1.03
N LEU A 23 13.17 8.84 -2.09
CA LEU A 23 12.61 8.85 -3.45
C LEU A 23 12.37 7.45 -4.01
N GLU A 24 13.31 6.53 -3.77
CA GLU A 24 13.14 5.12 -4.09
C GLU A 24 12.00 4.50 -3.28
N LEU A 25 11.92 4.79 -1.97
CA LEU A 25 10.84 4.32 -1.11
C LEU A 25 9.47 4.89 -1.52
N GLU A 26 9.42 6.12 -2.03
CA GLU A 26 8.20 6.77 -2.50
C GLU A 26 7.64 6.09 -3.76
N ASN A 27 8.50 5.84 -4.75
CA ASN A 27 8.12 5.10 -5.95
C ASN A 27 7.69 3.67 -5.59
N VAL A 28 8.42 2.99 -4.71
CA VAL A 28 8.06 1.66 -4.24
C VAL A 28 6.71 1.66 -3.51
N ALA A 29 6.44 2.64 -2.65
CA ALA A 29 5.14 2.76 -1.98
C ALA A 29 4.00 3.04 -2.97
N LYS A 30 4.25 3.87 -3.99
CA LYS A 30 3.30 4.19 -5.06
C LYS A 30 2.91 2.95 -5.86
N TYR A 31 3.89 2.26 -6.45
CA TYR A 31 3.62 1.08 -7.25
C TYR A 31 3.19 -0.11 -6.40
N GLY A 32 3.73 -0.24 -5.19
CA GLY A 32 3.41 -1.31 -4.25
C GLY A 32 1.96 -1.27 -3.75
N SER A 33 1.46 -0.08 -3.40
CA SER A 33 0.06 0.08 -2.98
C SER A 33 -0.93 -0.27 -4.11
N ILE A 34 -0.62 0.14 -5.34
CA ILE A 34 -1.41 -0.23 -6.52
C ILE A 34 -1.35 -1.74 -6.75
N SER A 35 -0.14 -2.34 -6.74
CA SER A 35 0.03 -3.76 -7.06
C SER A 35 -0.73 -4.68 -6.10
N VAL A 36 -0.74 -4.36 -4.80
CA VAL A 36 -1.48 -5.17 -3.82
C VAL A 36 -2.97 -5.17 -4.11
N LEU A 37 -3.55 -4.00 -4.40
CA LEU A 37 -4.97 -3.89 -4.73
C LEU A 37 -5.31 -4.59 -6.05
N VAL A 38 -4.42 -4.50 -7.05
CA VAL A 38 -4.58 -5.20 -8.33
C VAL A 38 -4.55 -6.73 -8.13
N ILE A 39 -3.61 -7.25 -7.34
CA ILE A 39 -3.56 -8.69 -7.02
C ILE A 39 -4.83 -9.13 -6.29
N ALA A 40 -5.32 -8.34 -5.34
CA ALA A 40 -6.57 -8.63 -4.63
C ALA A 40 -7.77 -8.66 -5.60
N ILE A 41 -7.86 -7.71 -6.53
CA ILE A 41 -8.89 -7.67 -7.56
C ILE A 41 -8.83 -8.92 -8.44
N PHE A 42 -7.65 -9.28 -8.96
CA PHE A 42 -7.49 -10.50 -9.77
C PHE A 42 -7.90 -11.76 -9.03
N SER A 43 -7.56 -11.87 -7.74
CA SER A 43 -7.98 -12.99 -6.89
C SER A 43 -9.51 -13.08 -6.77
N GLN A 44 -10.20 -11.95 -6.59
CA GLN A 44 -11.67 -11.95 -6.51
C GLN A 44 -12.33 -12.24 -7.87
N VAL A 45 -11.77 -11.73 -8.98
CA VAL A 45 -12.24 -12.08 -10.33
C VAL A 45 -12.13 -13.58 -10.57
N TYR A 46 -11.02 -14.19 -10.18
CA TYR A 46 -10.83 -15.63 -10.28
C TYR A 46 -11.89 -16.41 -9.48
N ASN A 47 -12.19 -16.00 -8.25
CA ASN A 47 -13.24 -16.61 -7.43
C ASN A 47 -14.63 -16.48 -8.09
N LEU A 48 -14.93 -15.34 -8.73
CA LEU A 48 -16.17 -15.12 -9.47
C LEU A 48 -16.29 -16.04 -10.70
N ILE A 49 -15.21 -16.21 -11.47
CA ILE A 49 -15.20 -17.09 -12.66
C ILE A 49 -15.52 -18.54 -12.26
N ILE A 50 -14.98 -19.00 -11.14
CA ILE A 50 -15.21 -20.37 -10.63
C ILE A 50 -16.53 -20.47 -9.83
N SER A 51 -17.28 -19.37 -9.70
CA SER A 51 -18.53 -19.28 -8.92
C SER A 51 -18.38 -19.68 -7.45
N LYS A 52 -17.17 -19.51 -6.89
CA LYS A 52 -16.91 -19.75 -5.47
C LYS A 52 -17.32 -18.51 -4.68
N ASP A 53 -18.25 -18.68 -3.74
CA ASP A 53 -18.74 -17.62 -2.85
C ASP A 53 -19.11 -16.33 -3.62
N PHE A 54 -19.88 -16.48 -4.71
CA PHE A 54 -20.10 -15.43 -5.73
C PHE A 54 -20.46 -14.07 -5.14
N ILE A 55 -21.44 -14.03 -4.24
CA ILE A 55 -21.91 -12.78 -3.61
C ILE A 55 -20.78 -12.11 -2.82
N LEU A 56 -20.04 -12.90 -2.03
CA LEU A 56 -18.96 -12.40 -1.18
C LEU A 56 -17.78 -11.89 -2.01
N SER A 57 -17.43 -12.64 -3.06
CA SER A 57 -16.39 -12.27 -4.03
C SER A 57 -16.76 -10.98 -4.77
N LEU A 58 -18.03 -10.78 -5.13
CA LEU A 58 -18.50 -9.57 -5.81
C LEU A 58 -18.44 -8.33 -4.90
N ILE A 59 -18.88 -8.46 -3.64
CA ILE A 59 -18.77 -7.38 -2.64
C ILE A 59 -17.29 -7.04 -2.40
N SER A 60 -16.44 -8.04 -2.24
CA SER A 60 -15.00 -7.85 -2.05
C SER A 60 -14.36 -7.14 -3.25
N LEU A 61 -14.73 -7.53 -4.47
CA LEU A 61 -14.28 -6.88 -5.70
C LEU A 61 -14.63 -5.38 -5.70
N LEU A 62 -15.88 -5.03 -5.41
CA LEU A 62 -16.33 -3.62 -5.36
C LEU A 62 -15.56 -2.81 -4.33
N ILE A 63 -15.35 -3.37 -3.13
CA ILE A 63 -14.58 -2.73 -2.06
C ILE A 63 -13.13 -2.49 -2.51
N ASN A 64 -12.49 -3.48 -3.13
CA ASN A 64 -11.11 -3.35 -3.61
C ASN A 64 -10.99 -2.32 -4.74
N ILE A 65 -11.95 -2.26 -5.66
CA ILE A 65 -12.00 -1.23 -6.72
C ILE A 65 -12.17 0.16 -6.10
N PHE A 66 -13.06 0.32 -5.12
CA PHE A 66 -13.24 1.58 -4.42
C PHE A 66 -11.92 2.07 -3.80
N PHE A 67 -11.21 1.19 -3.10
CA PHE A 67 -9.91 1.55 -2.51
C PHE A 67 -8.83 1.83 -3.55
N LEU A 68 -8.84 1.14 -4.69
CA LEU A 68 -7.93 1.45 -5.79
C LEU A 68 -8.15 2.87 -6.30
N ILE A 69 -9.40 3.29 -6.49
CA ILE A 69 -9.73 4.66 -6.87
C ILE A 69 -9.18 5.67 -5.82
N ILE A 70 -9.39 5.41 -4.53
CA ILE A 70 -8.89 6.28 -3.46
C ILE A 70 -7.36 6.41 -3.50
N VAL A 71 -6.64 5.30 -3.70
CA VAL A 71 -5.16 5.30 -3.85
C VAL A 71 -4.73 6.09 -5.08
N LEU A 72 -5.41 5.94 -6.22
CA LEU A 72 -5.10 6.68 -7.46
C LEU A 72 -5.34 8.19 -7.32
N ILE A 73 -6.37 8.60 -6.58
CA ILE A 73 -6.63 10.01 -6.26
C ILE A 73 -5.53 10.55 -5.35
N LYS A 74 -5.16 9.81 -4.29
CA LYS A 74 -4.08 10.21 -3.38
C LYS A 74 -2.74 10.39 -4.09
N LEU A 75 -2.48 9.60 -5.12
CA LEU A 75 -1.29 9.66 -5.95
C LEU A 75 -1.33 10.74 -7.04
N ASN A 76 -2.41 11.54 -7.10
CA ASN A 76 -2.67 12.51 -8.15
C ASN A 76 -2.65 11.92 -9.58
N ILE A 77 -2.93 10.62 -9.73
CA ILE A 77 -3.07 9.98 -11.05
C ILE A 77 -4.44 10.33 -11.64
N ILE A 78 -5.48 10.32 -10.80
CA ILE A 78 -6.84 10.73 -11.15
C ILE A 78 -7.14 12.05 -10.42
N LYS A 79 -7.62 13.05 -11.16
CA LYS A 79 -8.05 14.33 -10.58
C LYS A 79 -9.53 14.28 -10.25
N LEU A 80 -9.84 14.06 -8.97
CA LEU A 80 -11.19 14.18 -8.42
C LEU A 80 -11.15 15.14 -7.23
N PHE A 81 -12.14 16.04 -7.16
CA PHE A 81 -12.26 17.02 -6.08
C PHE A 81 -12.85 16.37 -4.83
N ILE A 82 -12.08 15.49 -4.20
CA ILE A 82 -12.43 14.87 -2.92
C ILE A 82 -11.62 15.55 -1.82
N LYS A 83 -12.27 15.79 -0.67
CA LYS A 83 -11.61 16.41 0.49
C LYS A 83 -10.50 15.49 1.01
N LYS A 84 -9.33 16.06 1.28
CA LYS A 84 -8.11 15.34 1.71
C LYS A 84 -8.32 14.49 2.96
N TYR A 85 -9.13 14.95 3.92
CA TYR A 85 -9.42 14.19 5.13
C TYR A 85 -10.12 12.86 4.81
N PHE A 86 -11.06 12.85 3.85
CA PHE A 86 -11.81 11.65 3.48
C PHE A 86 -10.86 10.59 2.90
N ILE A 87 -9.99 11.00 1.98
CA ILE A 87 -8.97 10.12 1.39
C ILE A 87 -8.10 9.51 2.50
N ASN A 88 -7.62 10.32 3.44
CA ASN A 88 -6.77 9.83 4.52
C ASN A 88 -7.49 8.85 5.44
N TYR A 89 -8.74 9.12 5.83
CA TYR A 89 -9.54 8.18 6.62
C TYR A 89 -9.81 6.88 5.88
N SER A 90 -10.13 6.94 4.58
CA SER A 90 -10.32 5.74 3.75
C SER A 90 -9.04 4.90 3.69
N LEU A 91 -7.87 5.52 3.56
CA LEU A 91 -6.59 4.79 3.55
C LEU A 91 -6.24 4.19 4.92
N ILE A 92 -6.56 4.88 6.02
CA ILE A 92 -6.42 4.31 7.37
C ILE A 92 -7.33 3.08 7.54
N PHE A 93 -8.57 3.18 7.07
CA PHE A 93 -9.51 2.06 7.10
C PHE A 93 -9.03 0.89 6.22
N LEU A 94 -8.42 1.17 5.07
CA LEU A 94 -7.80 0.14 4.23
C LEU A 94 -6.64 -0.57 4.93
N ILE A 95 -5.77 0.16 5.65
CA ILE A 95 -4.70 -0.44 6.46
C ILE A 95 -5.30 -1.42 7.48
N PHE A 96 -6.37 -1.00 8.16
CA PHE A 96 -7.06 -1.86 9.12
C PHE A 96 -7.58 -3.15 8.48
N ILE A 97 -8.25 -3.07 7.32
CA ILE A 97 -8.74 -4.24 6.58
C ILE A 97 -7.59 -5.18 6.19
N LEU A 98 -6.48 -4.65 5.69
CA LEU A 98 -5.33 -5.47 5.28
C LEU A 98 -4.69 -6.18 6.46
N LEU A 99 -4.55 -5.51 7.61
CA LEU A 99 -4.07 -6.15 8.83
C LEU A 99 -5.03 -7.25 9.31
N LEU A 100 -6.34 -6.99 9.27
CA LEU A 100 -7.34 -8.01 9.62
C LEU A 100 -7.23 -9.23 8.69
N ASN A 101 -7.12 -9.02 7.39
CA ASN A 101 -6.96 -10.09 6.41
C ASN A 101 -5.65 -10.87 6.61
N PHE A 102 -4.55 -10.18 6.97
CA PHE A 102 -3.29 -10.83 7.33
C PHE A 102 -3.49 -11.84 8.46
N PHE A 103 -4.08 -11.41 9.57
CA PHE A 103 -4.32 -12.30 10.70
C PHE A 103 -5.27 -13.45 10.32
N MET A 104 -6.37 -13.17 9.64
CA MET A 104 -7.33 -14.21 9.24
C MET A 104 -6.70 -15.27 8.34
N TYR A 105 -5.87 -14.86 7.37
CA TYR A 105 -5.22 -15.78 6.44
C TYR A 105 -4.16 -16.68 7.08
N LEU A 106 -3.59 -16.31 8.23
CA LEU A 106 -2.72 -17.20 8.99
C LEU A 106 -3.49 -18.41 9.55
N PHE A 107 -4.78 -18.27 9.84
CA PHE A 107 -5.62 -19.33 10.39
C PHE A 107 -6.34 -20.17 9.33
N VAL A 108 -6.29 -19.76 8.05
CA VAL A 108 -6.87 -20.54 6.95
C VAL A 108 -5.95 -21.72 6.62
N TYR A 109 -6.49 -22.93 6.60
CA TYR A 109 -5.75 -24.17 6.28
C TYR A 109 -5.47 -24.30 4.76
N SER A 110 -4.71 -23.35 4.22
CA SER A 110 -4.27 -23.35 2.82
C SER A 110 -2.95 -22.62 2.67
N TRP A 111 -2.00 -23.29 2.02
CA TRP A 111 -0.65 -22.77 1.80
C TRP A 111 -0.65 -21.41 1.08
N LEU A 112 -1.53 -21.25 0.08
CA LEU A 112 -1.67 -19.99 -0.67
C LEU A 112 -2.08 -18.83 0.24
N TYR A 113 -3.01 -19.06 1.17
CA TYR A 113 -3.46 -18.01 2.08
C TYR A 113 -2.39 -17.64 3.10
N GLN A 114 -1.73 -18.63 3.70
CA GLN A 114 -0.74 -18.41 4.75
C GLN A 114 0.57 -17.80 4.25
N TYR A 115 1.08 -18.26 3.10
CA TYR A 115 2.43 -17.91 2.64
C TYR A 115 2.46 -16.90 1.48
N VAL A 116 1.32 -16.66 0.82
CA VAL A 116 1.25 -15.68 -0.28
C VAL A 116 0.35 -14.52 0.11
N TYR A 117 -0.93 -14.76 0.37
CA TYR A 117 -1.89 -13.67 0.60
C TYR A 117 -1.69 -12.95 1.93
N ALA A 118 -1.36 -13.65 3.02
CA ALA A 118 -1.04 -13.00 4.29
C ALA A 118 0.15 -12.02 4.15
N PRO A 119 1.35 -12.44 3.70
CA PRO A 119 2.47 -11.52 3.50
C PRO A 119 2.13 -10.34 2.57
N ILE A 120 1.40 -10.58 1.48
CA ILE A 120 0.97 -9.52 0.56
C ILE A 120 0.11 -8.47 1.27
N ASN A 121 -0.83 -8.89 2.13
CA ASN A 121 -1.66 -7.95 2.90
C ASN A 121 -0.84 -7.13 3.89
N LEU A 122 0.10 -7.75 4.59
CA LEU A 122 0.99 -7.05 5.53
C LEU A 122 1.86 -6.01 4.81
N ILE A 123 2.45 -6.40 3.68
CA ILE A 123 3.24 -5.52 2.83
C ILE A 123 2.37 -4.38 2.24
N GLY A 124 1.15 -4.69 1.84
CA GLY A 124 0.18 -3.69 1.38
C GLY A 124 -0.13 -2.64 2.43
N ALA A 125 -0.40 -3.07 3.66
CA ALA A 125 -0.64 -2.17 4.78
C ALA A 125 0.55 -1.23 5.00
N TYR A 126 1.78 -1.76 4.89
CA TYR A 126 3.00 -0.97 4.97
C TYR A 126 3.12 0.07 3.85
N PHE A 127 2.85 -0.29 2.60
CA PHE A 127 2.89 0.66 1.48
C PHE A 127 1.86 1.78 1.61
N ILE A 128 0.63 1.47 2.04
CA ILE A 128 -0.40 2.47 2.24
C ILE A 128 -0.06 3.38 3.44
N PHE A 129 0.54 2.83 4.49
CA PHE A 129 1.05 3.62 5.60
C PHE A 129 2.13 4.62 5.15
N LEU A 130 3.09 4.18 4.31
CA LEU A 130 4.09 5.08 3.72
C LEU A 130 3.44 6.19 2.88
N LEU A 131 2.41 5.85 2.12
CA LEU A 131 1.63 6.77 1.30
C LEU A 131 0.91 7.86 2.13
N LEU A 132 0.47 7.52 3.34
CA LEU A 132 -0.07 8.48 4.30
C LEU A 132 1.02 9.35 4.93
N LYS A 133 2.15 8.76 5.32
CA LYS A 133 3.29 9.44 5.94
C LYS A 133 3.94 10.47 5.01
N LYS A 134 3.89 10.27 3.69
CA LYS A 134 4.39 11.23 2.69
C LYS A 134 3.93 12.67 2.96
N ASP A 135 2.67 12.87 3.32
CA ASP A 135 2.09 14.19 3.55
C ASP A 135 2.53 14.87 4.85
N SER A 136 3.20 14.13 5.75
CA SER A 136 3.67 14.65 7.05
C SER A 136 5.15 15.04 7.05
N ILE A 137 5.88 14.73 5.98
CA ILE A 137 7.33 14.90 5.85
C ILE A 137 7.68 16.06 4.89
N ILE A 138 6.73 16.45 4.03
CA ILE A 138 6.79 17.60 3.12
C ILE A 138 6.05 18.76 3.78
#